data_AF-A0A974WYP6-F1
#
_entry.id   AF-A0A974WYP6-F1
#
_cell.length_a   1.000
_cell.length_b   1.000
_cell.length_c   1.000
_cell.angle_alpha   90.00
_cell.angle_beta   90.00
_cell.angle_gamma   90.00
#
_symmetry.space_group_name_H-M   'P 1'
#
loop_
_entity.id
_entity.type
_entity.pdbx_description
1 polymer ?
#
loop_
_entity_poly.entity_id
_entity_poly.type
_entity_poly.pdbx_seq_one_letter_code
_entity_poly.pdbx_strand_id
1 'polypeptide(L)'
;MKIDSKQLDSFLEVMLRCADKKGFQVKDVLENIPESLDEDRDALELRIERELDGDNRLFKNFETDRYFLKKHFFNGKTFLVTPDEIEIDNGILMPGHRFCIFCEEEIFPSEISLNTPGGTEVKTREFTHNVTELVPYHILMGSEQIFDYFIAENPANLDLLDQEKPADKVTLNVFDMSDFYAANQFSTGDALIVRVCDWENGVFNFDYLSGSERRDKQVTSWIEEFSGAVEKVIDTFENYLEIPDQLRWAYFFGGSEMLSAESASLDEFYNRTDRIAINFEEANHTVLSRKIAPDSTEPELPENVGISKGRTGSLQAMLEDIGCTLKPAEIEAWMRMQCFNRNYDFEAFFRRCFGSEQLNFADDAQEAVFMNYIEERWEFLTANYNREQDVPKAGIRARILELTEERSDWLEELRSLDIDLSLLPQEKMDKLAETAIYLSEMLELLNSDEHSLQLDDADKLEAAIDDVADLQLQNIEYINKFINK
;
A
#
# COMPACT_ATOMS: atom_id res chain seq x y z
N MET A 1 13.78 -19.38 -44.77
CA MET A 1 13.06 -20.06 -43.67
C MET A 1 13.10 -19.07 -42.52
N LYS A 2 11.96 -18.56 -42.04
CA LYS A 2 11.96 -17.53 -40.99
C LYS A 2 12.37 -18.17 -39.65
N ILE A 3 13.21 -17.48 -38.88
CA ILE A 3 13.59 -17.91 -37.55
C ILE A 3 12.35 -17.97 -36.64
N ASP A 4 12.08 -19.13 -36.05
CA ASP A 4 10.98 -19.26 -35.08
C ASP A 4 11.40 -18.70 -33.71
N SER A 5 10.44 -18.52 -32.79
CA SER A 5 10.72 -17.96 -31.46
C SER A 5 11.71 -18.79 -30.66
N LYS A 6 11.59 -20.12 -30.68
CA LYS A 6 12.48 -20.98 -29.89
C LYS A 6 13.92 -20.91 -30.37
N GLN A 7 14.11 -20.78 -31.68
CA GLN A 7 15.44 -20.57 -32.24
C GLN A 7 16.01 -19.23 -31.81
N LEU A 8 15.22 -18.16 -31.86
CA LEU A 8 15.64 -16.83 -31.42
C LEU A 8 16.02 -16.82 -29.93
N ASP A 9 15.18 -17.39 -29.06
CA ASP A 9 15.44 -17.51 -27.62
C ASP A 9 16.76 -18.23 -27.35
N SER A 10 17.03 -19.31 -28.10
CA SER A 10 18.30 -20.05 -27.98
C SER A 10 19.51 -19.22 -28.38
N PHE A 11 19.40 -18.31 -29.37
CA PHE A 11 20.49 -17.42 -29.73
C PHE A 11 20.70 -16.34 -28.66
N LEU A 12 19.62 -15.77 -28.14
CA LEU A 12 19.66 -14.78 -27.06
C LEU A 12 20.32 -15.39 -25.81
N GLU A 13 19.91 -16.59 -25.40
CA GLU A 13 20.51 -17.30 -24.26
C GLU A 13 22.02 -17.53 -24.41
N VAL A 14 22.48 -17.90 -25.61
CA VAL A 14 23.92 -18.04 -25.89
C VAL A 14 24.63 -16.69 -25.79
N MET A 15 24.03 -15.63 -26.33
CA MET A 15 24.59 -14.28 -26.26
C MET A 15 24.69 -13.79 -24.82
N LEU A 16 23.64 -13.96 -24.01
CA LEU A 16 23.62 -13.54 -22.61
C LEU A 16 24.64 -14.31 -21.77
N ARG A 17 24.88 -15.60 -22.04
CA ARG A 17 25.95 -16.36 -21.37
C ARG A 17 27.35 -15.91 -21.74
N CYS A 18 27.53 -15.43 -22.96
CA CYS A 18 28.84 -15.01 -23.49
C CYS A 18 29.12 -13.51 -23.32
N ALA A 19 28.11 -12.70 -23.01
CA ALA A 19 28.24 -11.27 -22.84
C ALA A 19 29.28 -10.95 -21.75
N ASP A 20 30.14 -9.96 -22.00
CA ASP A 20 31.10 -9.50 -21.02
C ASP A 20 30.59 -8.25 -20.28
N LYS A 21 31.42 -7.68 -19.40
CA LYS A 21 31.08 -6.45 -18.66
C LYS A 21 30.97 -5.20 -19.53
N LYS A 22 31.38 -5.25 -20.80
CA LYS A 22 31.28 -4.11 -21.72
C LYS A 22 29.88 -4.01 -22.32
N GLY A 23 29.02 -5.01 -22.15
CA GLY A 23 27.70 -5.03 -22.78
C GLY A 23 27.75 -5.31 -24.28
N PHE A 24 26.59 -5.36 -24.93
CA PHE A 24 26.42 -5.71 -26.34
C PHE A 24 25.29 -4.91 -26.98
N GLN A 25 25.24 -4.85 -28.30
CA GLN A 25 24.19 -4.20 -29.09
C GLN A 25 23.36 -5.26 -29.84
N VAL A 26 22.21 -4.85 -30.38
CA VAL A 26 21.38 -5.70 -31.27
C VAL A 26 22.19 -6.26 -32.43
N LYS A 27 23.13 -5.46 -32.98
CA LYS A 27 24.02 -5.88 -34.07
C LYS A 27 24.94 -7.03 -33.70
N ASP A 28 25.45 -7.05 -32.46
CA ASP A 28 26.29 -8.15 -31.97
C ASP A 28 25.50 -9.47 -31.93
N VAL A 29 24.21 -9.42 -31.63
CA VAL A 29 23.31 -10.59 -31.69
C VAL A 29 23.06 -11.01 -33.14
N LEU A 30 22.76 -10.06 -34.02
CA LEU A 30 22.49 -10.31 -35.45
C LEU A 30 23.65 -10.98 -36.18
N GLU A 31 24.90 -10.59 -35.86
CA GLU A 31 26.12 -11.18 -36.40
C GLU A 31 26.27 -12.67 -36.06
N ASN A 32 25.69 -13.11 -34.95
CA ASN A 32 25.69 -14.50 -34.52
C ASN A 32 24.54 -15.34 -35.13
N ILE A 33 23.60 -14.70 -35.84
CA ILE A 33 22.50 -15.37 -36.53
C ILE A 33 22.85 -15.56 -38.02
N PRO A 34 22.92 -16.81 -38.53
CA PRO A 34 23.21 -17.10 -39.94
C PRO A 34 22.29 -16.35 -40.92
N GLU A 35 22.86 -15.73 -41.96
CA GLU A 35 22.10 -15.03 -43.02
C GLU A 35 21.07 -15.92 -43.74
N SER A 36 21.27 -17.24 -43.72
CA SER A 36 20.33 -18.20 -44.33
C SER A 36 19.01 -18.37 -43.55
N LEU A 37 18.90 -17.82 -42.34
CA LEU A 37 17.78 -18.03 -41.41
C LEU A 37 16.77 -16.87 -41.34
N ASP A 38 16.96 -15.78 -42.08
CA ASP A 38 15.87 -14.82 -42.32
C ASP A 38 16.11 -13.96 -43.55
N GLU A 39 15.06 -13.73 -44.35
CA GLU A 39 15.13 -12.94 -45.59
C GLU A 39 14.93 -11.43 -45.35
N ASP A 40 14.44 -11.04 -44.16
CA ASP A 40 14.18 -9.65 -43.76
C ASP A 40 14.95 -9.31 -42.48
N ARG A 41 16.17 -8.80 -42.65
CA ARG A 41 17.09 -8.48 -41.54
C ARG A 41 16.60 -7.31 -40.68
N ASP A 42 15.93 -6.33 -41.28
CA ASP A 42 15.43 -5.15 -40.56
C ASP A 42 14.28 -5.53 -39.62
N ALA A 43 13.38 -6.42 -40.07
CA ALA A 43 12.32 -6.95 -39.22
C ALA A 43 12.85 -7.80 -38.06
N LEU A 44 13.95 -8.54 -38.29
CA LEU A 44 14.61 -9.34 -37.25
C LEU A 44 15.34 -8.44 -36.23
N GLU A 45 15.98 -7.36 -36.67
CA GLU A 45 16.61 -6.36 -35.79
C GLU A 45 15.60 -5.79 -34.80
N LEU A 46 14.46 -5.29 -35.30
CA LEU A 46 13.37 -4.76 -34.46
C LEU A 46 12.80 -5.80 -33.51
N ARG A 47 12.75 -7.07 -33.93
CA ARG A 47 12.28 -8.16 -33.07
C ARG A 47 13.27 -8.43 -31.95
N ILE A 48 14.57 -8.54 -32.25
CA ILE A 48 15.61 -8.73 -31.23
C ILE A 48 15.59 -7.57 -30.24
N GLU A 49 15.49 -6.34 -30.73
CA GLU A 49 15.42 -5.16 -29.86
C GLU A 49 14.26 -5.27 -28.87
N ARG A 50 13.06 -5.63 -29.34
CA ARG A 50 11.90 -5.82 -28.47
C ARG A 50 12.05 -6.93 -27.42
N GLU A 51 12.68 -8.05 -27.79
CA GLU A 51 12.95 -9.14 -26.83
C GLU A 51 13.98 -8.71 -25.78
N LEU A 52 15.02 -7.97 -26.19
CA LEU A 52 16.05 -7.46 -25.27
C LEU A 52 15.51 -6.34 -24.36
N ASP A 53 14.67 -5.46 -24.88
CA ASP A 53 14.00 -4.39 -24.12
C ASP A 53 13.05 -4.97 -23.05
N GLY A 54 12.50 -6.16 -23.27
CA GLY A 54 11.63 -6.88 -22.34
C GLY A 54 12.32 -7.91 -21.45
N ASP A 55 13.66 -8.08 -21.53
CA ASP A 55 14.38 -9.08 -20.73
C ASP A 55 14.81 -8.47 -19.38
N ASN A 56 14.18 -8.95 -18.29
CA ASN A 56 14.42 -8.47 -16.93
C ASN A 56 15.87 -8.64 -16.44
N ARG A 57 16.74 -9.39 -17.16
CA ARG A 57 18.16 -9.54 -16.78
C ARG A 57 19.03 -8.38 -17.27
N LEU A 58 18.48 -7.46 -18.06
CA LEU A 58 19.23 -6.44 -18.77
C LEU A 58 18.95 -5.02 -18.28
N PHE A 59 19.96 -4.18 -18.40
CA PHE A 59 19.83 -2.73 -18.47
C PHE A 59 20.19 -2.27 -19.90
N LYS A 60 19.43 -1.34 -20.46
CA LYS A 60 19.76 -0.62 -21.70
C LYS A 60 20.36 0.74 -21.38
N ASN A 61 21.55 1.01 -21.91
CA ASN A 61 22.11 2.35 -21.94
C ASN A 61 21.59 3.07 -23.19
N PHE A 62 20.61 3.97 -23.01
CA PHE A 62 19.95 4.68 -24.11
C PHE A 62 20.85 5.63 -24.91
N GLU A 63 22.01 6.03 -24.38
CA GLU A 63 22.96 6.90 -25.11
C GLU A 63 23.84 6.12 -26.08
N THR A 64 24.19 4.89 -25.71
CA THR A 64 25.10 4.01 -26.48
C THR A 64 24.37 2.87 -27.18
N ASP A 65 23.08 2.70 -26.90
CA ASP A 65 22.23 1.60 -27.35
C ASP A 65 22.83 0.21 -27.00
N ARG A 66 23.45 0.11 -25.83
CA ARG A 66 24.09 -1.13 -25.34
C ARG A 66 23.32 -1.73 -24.18
N TYR A 67 23.19 -3.04 -24.21
CA TYR A 67 22.60 -3.85 -23.16
C TYR A 67 23.68 -4.40 -22.22
N PHE A 68 23.40 -4.37 -20.93
CA PHE A 68 24.28 -4.83 -19.86
C PHE A 68 23.52 -5.78 -18.95
N LEU A 69 24.14 -6.90 -18.60
CA LEU A 69 23.55 -7.82 -17.62
C LEU A 69 23.55 -7.21 -16.21
N LYS A 70 22.41 -7.24 -15.52
CA LYS A 70 22.25 -6.80 -14.12
C LYS A 70 23.32 -7.45 -13.22
N LYS A 71 23.56 -8.76 -13.36
CA LYS A 71 24.60 -9.47 -12.60
C LYS A 71 26.01 -8.90 -12.77
N HIS A 72 26.37 -8.44 -13.97
CA HIS A 72 27.69 -7.85 -14.21
C HIS A 72 27.84 -6.47 -13.59
N PHE A 73 26.72 -5.75 -13.47
CA PHE A 73 26.64 -4.47 -12.80
C PHE A 73 26.74 -4.60 -11.27
N PHE A 74 25.97 -5.51 -10.67
CA PHE A 74 25.88 -5.68 -9.21
C PHE A 74 26.97 -6.57 -8.60
N ASN A 75 27.45 -7.63 -9.27
CA ASN A 75 28.42 -8.54 -8.66
C ASN A 75 29.74 -7.85 -8.26
N GLY A 76 30.12 -8.06 -7.00
CA GLY A 76 31.28 -7.47 -6.35
C GLY A 76 31.06 -6.04 -5.83
N LYS A 77 29.88 -5.45 -6.07
CA LYS A 77 29.50 -4.14 -5.54
C LYS A 77 29.03 -4.22 -4.10
N THR A 78 28.93 -3.05 -3.47
CA THR A 78 28.64 -2.91 -2.05
C THR A 78 27.52 -1.91 -1.82
N PHE A 79 26.65 -2.15 -0.86
CA PHE A 79 25.61 -1.24 -0.41
C PHE A 79 25.54 -1.27 1.13
N LEU A 80 24.82 -0.32 1.72
CA LEU A 80 24.64 -0.25 3.16
C LEU A 80 23.23 -0.68 3.58
N VAL A 81 23.17 -1.33 4.73
CA VAL A 81 21.94 -1.57 5.49
C VAL A 81 22.11 -0.96 6.88
N THR A 82 21.10 -0.24 7.36
CA THR A 82 21.13 0.46 8.64
C THR A 82 20.05 -0.09 9.57
N PRO A 83 20.39 -1.07 10.42
CA PRO A 83 19.47 -1.60 11.42
C PRO A 83 18.98 -0.49 12.37
N ASP A 84 17.71 -0.55 12.73
CA ASP A 84 17.11 0.36 13.69
C ASP A 84 17.08 -0.22 15.13
N GLU A 85 16.44 0.51 16.04
CA GLU A 85 16.34 0.12 17.45
C GLU A 85 15.60 -1.22 17.63
N ILE A 86 14.53 -1.48 16.87
CA ILE A 86 13.77 -2.74 16.95
C ILE A 86 14.65 -3.91 16.54
N GLU A 87 15.39 -3.77 15.43
CA GLU A 87 16.27 -4.81 14.93
C GLU A 87 17.43 -5.10 15.89
N ILE A 88 18.06 -4.05 16.43
CA ILE A 88 19.19 -4.14 17.35
C ILE A 88 18.76 -4.77 18.67
N ASP A 89 17.67 -4.29 19.28
CA ASP A 89 17.17 -4.76 20.58
C ASP A 89 16.76 -6.24 20.53
N ASN A 90 16.22 -6.68 19.39
CA ASN A 90 15.81 -8.06 19.20
C ASN A 90 16.93 -8.95 18.64
N GLY A 91 18.07 -8.40 18.23
CA GLY A 91 19.16 -9.17 17.63
C GLY A 91 18.79 -9.78 16.28
N ILE A 92 18.06 -9.04 15.45
CA ILE A 92 17.55 -9.50 14.15
C ILE A 92 17.95 -8.55 13.02
N LEU A 93 17.86 -9.02 11.78
CA LEU A 93 17.89 -8.16 10.60
C LEU A 93 16.75 -8.53 9.66
N MET A 94 15.92 -7.54 9.32
CA MET A 94 14.86 -7.65 8.34
C MET A 94 15.47 -7.58 6.94
N PRO A 95 15.23 -8.59 6.10
CA PRO A 95 15.66 -8.53 4.72
C PRO A 95 14.84 -7.50 3.92
N GLY A 96 13.53 -7.74 3.76
CA GLY A 96 12.58 -6.84 3.12
C GLY A 96 13.08 -6.20 1.81
N HIS A 97 12.75 -4.93 1.62
CA HIS A 97 13.14 -4.19 0.41
C HIS A 97 14.66 -3.97 0.27
N ARG A 98 15.41 -4.15 1.37
CA ARG A 98 16.83 -3.79 1.43
C ARG A 98 17.73 -4.73 0.62
N PHE A 99 17.23 -5.93 0.31
CA PHE A 99 17.96 -6.94 -0.46
C PHE A 99 17.32 -7.27 -1.81
N CYS A 100 15.99 -7.14 -1.98
CA CYS A 100 15.30 -7.54 -3.22
C CYS A 100 15.85 -6.85 -4.48
N ILE A 101 16.38 -5.64 -4.35
CA ILE A 101 16.98 -4.86 -5.45
C ILE A 101 18.32 -5.48 -5.92
N PHE A 102 19.02 -6.17 -5.03
CA PHE A 102 20.39 -6.66 -5.23
C PHE A 102 20.49 -8.16 -5.49
N CYS A 103 19.38 -8.82 -5.79
CA CYS A 103 19.31 -10.19 -6.27
C CYS A 103 18.31 -10.33 -7.43
N GLU A 104 18.27 -11.52 -8.02
CA GLU A 104 17.28 -11.88 -9.02
C GLU A 104 15.85 -11.80 -8.46
N GLU A 105 14.89 -11.40 -9.30
CA GLU A 105 13.50 -11.09 -8.90
C GLU A 105 12.75 -12.30 -8.34
N GLU A 106 13.15 -13.51 -8.69
CA GLU A 106 12.55 -14.75 -8.21
C GLU A 106 13.01 -15.15 -6.80
N ILE A 107 14.03 -14.49 -6.24
CA ILE A 107 14.58 -14.81 -4.93
C ILE A 107 13.83 -14.02 -3.86
N PHE A 108 13.19 -14.73 -2.94
CA PHE A 108 12.54 -14.11 -1.80
C PHE A 108 13.59 -13.46 -0.87
N PRO A 109 13.33 -12.24 -0.35
CA PRO A 109 14.28 -11.56 0.55
C PRO A 109 14.76 -12.40 1.74
N SER A 110 13.92 -13.27 2.30
CA SER A 110 14.28 -14.16 3.41
C SER A 110 15.10 -15.40 2.99
N GLU A 111 15.12 -15.74 1.70
CA GLU A 111 15.81 -16.90 1.13
C GLU A 111 17.26 -16.60 0.72
N ILE A 112 17.67 -15.33 0.80
CA ILE A 112 19.04 -14.94 0.48
C ILE A 112 20.05 -15.59 1.43
N SER A 113 21.26 -15.84 0.92
CA SER A 113 22.36 -16.33 1.74
C SER A 113 23.20 -15.15 2.23
N LEU A 114 23.05 -14.80 3.52
CA LEU A 114 23.82 -13.74 4.16
C LEU A 114 24.96 -14.33 4.99
N ASN A 115 26.21 -13.99 4.64
CA ASN A 115 27.40 -14.59 5.26
C ASN A 115 28.20 -13.57 6.07
N THR A 116 28.60 -13.98 7.27
CA THR A 116 29.50 -13.23 8.15
C THR A 116 30.89 -13.03 7.51
N PRO A 117 31.74 -12.12 8.04
CA PRO A 117 33.11 -11.93 7.53
C PRO A 117 33.97 -13.21 7.54
N GLY A 118 33.63 -14.17 8.41
CA GLY A 118 34.29 -15.48 8.50
C GLY A 118 33.81 -16.51 7.47
N GLY A 119 32.82 -16.16 6.63
CA GLY A 119 32.20 -17.06 5.65
C GLY A 119 31.16 -18.02 6.22
N THR A 120 30.71 -17.80 7.47
CA THR A 120 29.61 -18.56 8.06
C THR A 120 28.28 -17.92 7.67
N GLU A 121 27.37 -18.71 7.15
CA GLU A 121 26.00 -18.30 6.83
C GLU A 121 25.20 -17.97 8.09
N VAL A 122 24.52 -16.82 8.07
CA VAL A 122 23.60 -16.37 9.11
C VAL A 122 22.30 -17.14 8.99
N LYS A 123 21.82 -17.68 10.10
CA LYS A 123 20.58 -18.44 10.12
C LYS A 123 19.37 -17.51 10.16
N THR A 124 18.29 -17.96 9.56
CA THR A 124 16.98 -17.35 9.74
C THR A 124 16.28 -17.90 10.98
N ARG A 125 15.38 -17.10 11.56
CA ARG A 125 14.43 -17.50 12.59
C ARG A 125 13.10 -16.78 12.40
N GLU A 126 12.04 -17.33 12.97
CA GLU A 126 10.74 -16.66 12.98
C GLU A 126 10.75 -15.48 13.96
N PHE A 127 10.11 -14.39 13.55
CA PHE A 127 9.91 -13.20 14.36
C PHE A 127 8.48 -12.68 14.20
N THR A 128 7.76 -12.61 15.33
CA THR A 128 6.37 -12.15 15.36
C THR A 128 6.28 -10.75 15.95
N HIS A 129 5.82 -9.78 15.16
CA HIS A 129 5.64 -8.40 15.62
C HIS A 129 4.41 -7.73 15.00
N ASN A 130 4.14 -6.47 15.36
CA ASN A 130 2.96 -5.76 14.90
C ASN A 130 3.14 -5.38 13.44
N VAL A 131 2.09 -5.51 12.64
CA VAL A 131 2.12 -5.21 11.19
C VAL A 131 2.66 -3.80 10.94
N THR A 132 2.18 -2.81 11.68
CA THR A 132 2.56 -1.40 11.52
C THR A 132 4.03 -1.12 11.76
N GLU A 133 4.69 -1.93 12.61
CA GLU A 133 6.13 -1.81 12.89
C GLU A 133 6.97 -2.55 11.85
N LEU A 134 6.40 -3.51 11.13
CA LEU A 134 7.11 -4.30 10.11
C LEU A 134 6.95 -3.75 8.68
N VAL A 135 5.88 -3.02 8.38
CA VAL A 135 5.65 -2.39 7.07
C VAL A 135 6.81 -1.51 6.59
N PRO A 136 7.46 -0.66 7.43
CA PRO A 136 8.57 0.19 6.99
C PRO A 136 9.73 -0.57 6.32
N TYR A 137 10.03 -1.80 6.75
CA TYR A 137 11.07 -2.64 6.14
C TYR A 137 10.70 -3.21 4.77
N HIS A 138 9.44 -3.06 4.35
CA HIS A 138 8.90 -3.66 3.12
C HIS A 138 8.28 -2.62 2.19
N ILE A 139 8.19 -1.36 2.60
CA ILE A 139 7.46 -0.31 1.87
C ILE A 139 7.98 -0.09 0.44
N LEU A 140 9.29 -0.23 0.21
CA LEU A 140 9.90 -0.12 -1.13
C LEU A 140 9.80 -1.41 -1.98
N MET A 141 9.08 -2.44 -1.51
CA MET A 141 8.66 -3.56 -2.37
C MET A 141 7.40 -3.21 -3.18
N GLY A 142 6.66 -2.19 -2.74
CA GLY A 142 5.37 -1.80 -3.29
C GLY A 142 4.19 -2.44 -2.56
N SER A 143 3.07 -1.70 -2.41
CA SER A 143 1.95 -2.12 -1.55
C SER A 143 1.27 -3.40 -1.99
N GLU A 144 1.27 -3.70 -3.29
CA GLU A 144 0.74 -4.96 -3.84
C GLU A 144 1.48 -6.18 -3.27
N GLN A 145 2.79 -6.04 -3.04
CA GLN A 145 3.67 -7.16 -2.71
C GLN A 145 3.83 -7.37 -1.21
N ILE A 146 3.56 -6.37 -0.36
CA ILE A 146 3.85 -6.46 1.08
C ILE A 146 3.02 -7.57 1.75
N PHE A 147 1.71 -7.58 1.51
CA PHE A 147 0.82 -8.56 2.15
C PHE A 147 0.99 -9.96 1.56
N ASP A 148 1.15 -10.05 0.24
CA ASP A 148 1.48 -11.31 -0.43
C ASP A 148 2.80 -11.90 0.08
N TYR A 149 3.80 -11.04 0.29
CA TYR A 149 5.07 -11.41 0.92
C TYR A 149 4.86 -11.91 2.35
N PHE A 150 4.09 -11.19 3.18
CA PHE A 150 3.83 -11.63 4.56
C PHE A 150 3.15 -13.00 4.59
N ILE A 151 2.17 -13.24 3.73
CA ILE A 151 1.47 -14.53 3.67
C ILE A 151 2.41 -15.64 3.17
N ALA A 152 3.25 -15.35 2.17
CA ALA A 152 4.22 -16.31 1.65
C ALA A 152 5.30 -16.69 2.67
N GLU A 153 5.73 -15.74 3.51
CA GLU A 153 6.72 -15.96 4.58
C GLU A 153 6.24 -16.95 5.65
N ASN A 154 4.96 -16.87 6.01
CA ASN A 154 4.38 -17.78 6.99
C ASN A 154 2.87 -17.97 6.74
N PRO A 155 2.39 -19.21 6.54
CA PRO A 155 0.96 -19.49 6.40
C PRO A 155 0.11 -19.04 7.60
N ALA A 156 0.71 -18.85 8.78
CA ALA A 156 0.01 -18.29 9.94
C ALA A 156 -0.46 -16.84 9.73
N ASN A 157 0.08 -16.14 8.73
CA ASN A 157 -0.30 -14.78 8.38
C ASN A 157 -1.55 -14.72 7.49
N LEU A 158 -2.18 -15.86 7.15
CA LEU A 158 -3.43 -15.88 6.39
C LEU A 158 -4.56 -15.08 7.06
N ASP A 159 -4.53 -14.96 8.39
CA ASP A 159 -5.48 -14.15 9.17
C ASP A 159 -5.38 -12.64 8.86
N LEU A 160 -4.36 -12.17 8.12
CA LEU A 160 -4.33 -10.82 7.54
C LEU A 160 -5.46 -10.58 6.53
N LEU A 161 -5.96 -11.65 5.90
CA LEU A 161 -7.04 -11.58 4.91
C LEU A 161 -8.43 -11.60 5.59
N ASP A 162 -8.50 -11.85 6.89
CA ASP A 162 -9.76 -11.86 7.64
C ASP A 162 -10.22 -10.43 7.92
N GLN A 163 -11.18 -9.95 7.14
CA GLN A 163 -11.73 -8.60 7.27
C GLN A 163 -12.56 -8.39 8.54
N GLU A 164 -13.03 -9.47 9.20
CA GLU A 164 -13.77 -9.37 10.46
C GLU A 164 -12.82 -9.15 11.64
N LYS A 165 -11.57 -9.68 11.54
CA LYS A 165 -10.51 -9.55 12.55
C LYS A 165 -9.12 -9.58 11.90
N PRO A 166 -8.66 -8.46 11.31
CA PRO A 166 -7.32 -8.41 10.74
C PRO A 166 -6.28 -8.71 11.83
N ALA A 167 -5.30 -9.55 11.51
CA ALA A 167 -4.24 -9.89 12.44
C ALA A 167 -3.40 -8.64 12.77
N ASP A 168 -3.37 -8.25 14.05
CA ASP A 168 -2.50 -7.15 14.53
C ASP A 168 -1.01 -7.48 14.40
N LYS A 169 -0.67 -8.77 14.35
CA LYS A 169 0.70 -9.28 14.32
C LYS A 169 0.91 -10.28 13.20
N VAL A 170 2.12 -10.28 12.66
CA VAL A 170 2.58 -11.20 11.61
C VAL A 170 3.90 -11.83 11.99
N THR A 171 4.12 -13.04 11.51
CA THR A 171 5.36 -13.80 11.71
C THR A 171 6.15 -13.87 10.42
N LEU A 172 7.37 -13.34 10.40
CA LEU A 172 8.25 -13.32 9.23
C LEU A 172 9.56 -14.07 9.52
N ASN A 173 10.26 -14.54 8.48
CA ASN A 173 11.62 -15.08 8.63
C ASN A 173 12.65 -13.96 8.56
N VAL A 174 13.56 -13.96 9.52
CA VAL A 174 14.50 -12.87 9.76
C VAL A 174 15.87 -13.42 10.09
N PHE A 175 16.94 -12.68 9.76
CA PHE A 175 18.29 -13.13 10.09
C PHE A 175 18.58 -12.97 11.58
N ASP A 176 19.14 -14.00 12.21
CA ASP A 176 19.59 -13.94 13.60
C ASP A 176 20.97 -13.28 13.68
N MET A 177 20.97 -12.02 14.13
CA MET A 177 22.16 -11.19 14.25
C MET A 177 22.66 -11.09 15.69
N SER A 178 22.06 -11.83 16.63
CA SER A 178 22.30 -11.68 18.07
C SER A 178 23.78 -11.72 18.43
N ASP A 179 24.51 -12.73 17.94
CA ASP A 179 25.94 -12.88 18.19
C ASP A 179 26.77 -11.77 17.55
N PHE A 180 26.40 -11.36 16.33
CA PHE A 180 27.13 -10.34 15.58
C PHE A 180 26.95 -8.95 16.19
N TYR A 181 25.71 -8.57 16.54
CA TYR A 181 25.43 -7.28 17.18
C TYR A 181 26.06 -7.20 18.56
N ALA A 182 25.99 -8.27 19.35
CA ALA A 182 26.65 -8.32 20.66
C ALA A 182 28.17 -8.20 20.56
N ALA A 183 28.80 -8.89 19.59
CA ALA A 183 30.25 -8.87 19.40
C ALA A 183 30.78 -7.48 19.00
N ASN A 184 30.00 -6.72 18.23
CA ASN A 184 30.39 -5.39 17.73
C ASN A 184 29.84 -4.23 18.59
N GLN A 185 29.05 -4.52 19.64
CA GLN A 185 28.35 -3.50 20.44
C GLN A 185 27.49 -2.58 19.55
N PHE A 186 26.75 -3.21 18.63
CA PHE A 186 25.98 -2.51 17.61
C PHE A 186 24.96 -1.56 18.24
N SER A 187 24.83 -0.37 17.67
CA SER A 187 23.99 0.72 18.16
C SER A 187 23.38 1.52 17.01
N THR A 188 22.31 2.25 17.29
CA THR A 188 21.64 3.07 16.27
C THR A 188 22.62 4.03 15.59
N GLY A 189 22.67 3.97 14.26
CA GLY A 189 23.60 4.75 13.42
C GLY A 189 24.78 3.93 12.89
N ASP A 190 25.07 2.77 13.49
CA ASP A 190 25.95 1.76 12.89
C ASP A 190 25.30 1.15 11.64
N ALA A 191 26.11 0.54 10.78
CA ALA A 191 25.64 -0.04 9.52
C ALA A 191 26.31 -1.37 9.21
N LEU A 192 25.67 -2.14 8.34
CA LEU A 192 26.24 -3.30 7.68
C LEU A 192 26.72 -2.87 6.28
N ILE A 193 27.99 -3.12 5.99
CA ILE A 193 28.53 -3.02 4.63
C ILE A 193 28.26 -4.36 3.95
N VAL A 194 27.30 -4.40 3.03
CA VAL A 194 26.90 -5.62 2.35
C VAL A 194 27.51 -5.67 0.96
N ARG A 195 28.20 -6.76 0.62
CA ARG A 195 28.75 -7.02 -0.72
C ARG A 195 27.91 -8.06 -1.43
N VAL A 196 27.51 -7.76 -2.66
CA VAL A 196 26.88 -8.72 -3.58
C VAL A 196 27.95 -9.68 -4.08
N CYS A 197 27.92 -10.94 -3.65
CA CYS A 197 28.86 -11.97 -4.08
C CYS A 197 28.34 -12.73 -5.30
N ASP A 198 27.05 -13.03 -5.32
CA ASP A 198 26.36 -13.66 -6.44
C ASP A 198 24.91 -13.15 -6.53
N TRP A 199 24.67 -12.25 -7.47
CA TRP A 199 23.36 -11.64 -7.73
C TRP A 199 22.32 -12.67 -8.20
N GLU A 200 22.72 -13.64 -9.04
CA GLU A 200 21.81 -14.65 -9.59
C GLU A 200 21.32 -15.63 -8.52
N ASN A 201 22.10 -15.82 -7.45
CA ASN A 201 21.76 -16.75 -6.37
C ASN A 201 21.51 -16.05 -5.01
N GLY A 202 21.42 -14.72 -4.99
CA GLY A 202 21.17 -13.96 -3.76
C GLY A 202 22.21 -14.19 -2.66
N VAL A 203 23.50 -14.28 -3.01
CA VAL A 203 24.57 -14.51 -2.04
C VAL A 203 25.27 -13.22 -1.69
N PHE A 204 25.34 -12.94 -0.39
CA PHE A 204 25.90 -11.72 0.17
C PHE A 204 26.91 -12.04 1.27
N ASN A 205 27.94 -11.19 1.37
CA ASN A 205 28.78 -11.10 2.56
C ASN A 205 28.56 -9.74 3.22
N PHE A 206 28.68 -9.65 4.53
CA PHE A 206 28.62 -8.36 5.21
C PHE A 206 29.75 -8.16 6.21
N ASP A 207 30.08 -6.89 6.44
CA ASP A 207 31.02 -6.41 7.44
C ASP A 207 30.38 -5.33 8.32
N TYR A 208 30.96 -5.09 9.51
CA TYR A 208 30.53 -4.02 10.42
C TYR A 208 31.11 -2.67 10.00
N LEU A 209 30.28 -1.62 10.05
CA LEU A 209 30.68 -0.23 9.90
C LEU A 209 30.18 0.58 11.10
N SER A 210 31.10 1.21 11.82
CA SER A 210 30.71 2.08 12.93
C SER A 210 30.08 3.36 12.42
N GLY A 211 29.00 3.80 13.07
CA GLY A 211 28.35 5.08 12.82
C GLY A 211 29.30 6.28 12.96
N SER A 212 30.36 6.14 13.76
CA SER A 212 31.41 7.17 13.89
C SER A 212 32.30 7.32 12.65
N GLU A 213 32.38 6.29 11.80
CA GLU A 213 33.09 6.32 10.52
C GLU A 213 32.21 6.87 9.40
N ARG A 214 30.89 6.88 9.61
CA ARG A 214 29.90 7.39 8.67
C ARG A 214 29.86 8.91 8.71
N ARG A 215 29.99 9.54 7.54
CA ARG A 215 29.98 11.00 7.40
C ARG A 215 28.62 11.44 6.87
N ASP A 216 27.84 12.14 7.68
CA ASP A 216 26.50 12.60 7.32
C ASP A 216 26.47 13.45 6.02
N LYS A 217 27.53 14.23 5.77
CA LYS A 217 27.67 14.98 4.51
C LYS A 217 27.73 14.06 3.28
N GLN A 218 28.39 12.91 3.38
CA GLN A 218 28.46 11.95 2.28
C GLN A 218 27.13 11.23 2.07
N VAL A 219 26.46 10.84 3.17
CA VAL A 219 25.11 10.28 3.14
C VAL A 219 24.15 11.26 2.45
N THR A 220 24.19 12.53 2.82
CA THR A 220 23.35 13.58 2.20
C THR A 220 23.68 13.76 0.71
N SER A 221 24.96 13.80 0.34
CA SER A 221 25.38 13.91 -1.08
C SER A 221 24.88 12.71 -1.89
N TRP A 222 25.01 11.51 -1.32
CA TRP A 222 24.54 10.29 -1.96
C TRP A 222 23.02 10.32 -2.17
N ILE A 223 22.24 10.75 -1.16
CA ILE A 223 20.78 10.84 -1.26
C ILE A 223 20.37 11.82 -2.38
N GLU A 224 21.07 12.94 -2.49
CA GLU A 224 20.81 13.94 -3.54
C GLU A 224 21.13 13.40 -4.94
N GLU A 225 22.27 12.73 -5.10
CA GLU A 225 22.68 12.09 -6.35
C GLU A 225 21.73 10.95 -6.75
N PHE A 226 21.36 10.10 -5.79
CA PHE A 226 20.44 9.00 -6.00
C PHE A 226 19.00 9.48 -6.29
N SER A 227 18.53 10.55 -5.64
CA SER A 227 17.25 11.19 -5.97
C SER A 227 17.22 11.66 -7.43
N GLY A 228 18.31 12.29 -7.90
CA GLY A 228 18.44 12.66 -9.32
C GLY A 228 18.44 11.46 -10.26
N ALA A 229 19.00 10.31 -9.84
CA ALA A 229 18.94 9.08 -10.62
C ALA A 229 17.52 8.50 -10.69
N VAL A 230 16.77 8.50 -9.57
CA VAL A 230 15.35 8.09 -9.54
C VAL A 230 14.49 9.02 -10.41
N GLU A 231 14.71 10.33 -10.36
CA GLU A 231 14.00 11.28 -11.23
C GLU A 231 14.25 11.00 -12.72
N LYS A 232 15.47 10.58 -13.08
CA LYS A 232 15.79 10.16 -14.45
C LYS A 232 15.05 8.88 -14.83
N VAL A 233 14.86 7.94 -13.90
CA VAL A 233 14.01 6.76 -14.11
C VAL A 233 12.57 7.19 -14.38
N ILE A 234 12.00 8.07 -13.55
CA ILE A 234 10.64 8.59 -13.73
C ILE A 234 10.48 9.27 -15.11
N ASP A 235 11.45 10.07 -15.56
CA ASP A 235 11.40 10.69 -16.89
C ASP A 235 11.51 9.71 -18.05
N THR A 236 12.19 8.58 -17.83
CA THR A 236 12.47 7.59 -18.88
C THR A 236 11.33 6.59 -19.02
N PHE A 237 10.76 6.16 -17.89
CA PHE A 237 9.81 5.05 -17.82
C PHE A 237 8.45 5.46 -17.26
N GLU A 238 8.23 6.72 -16.91
CA GLU A 238 6.99 7.19 -16.28
C GLU A 238 6.61 6.28 -15.09
N ASN A 239 5.39 5.74 -15.09
CA ASN A 239 4.86 4.89 -14.03
C ASN A 239 4.73 3.42 -14.46
N TYR A 240 5.49 2.99 -15.47
CA TYR A 240 5.41 1.60 -15.97
C TYR A 240 6.23 0.58 -15.16
N LEU A 241 7.04 1.04 -14.20
CA LEU A 241 7.93 0.19 -13.42
C LEU A 241 7.48 0.12 -11.96
N GLU A 242 7.49 -1.10 -11.42
CA GLU A 242 7.39 -1.35 -9.98
C GLU A 242 8.58 -0.74 -9.23
N ILE A 243 8.40 -0.40 -7.95
CA ILE A 243 9.42 0.25 -7.11
C ILE A 243 10.79 -0.48 -7.14
N PRO A 244 10.87 -1.83 -6.98
CA PRO A 244 12.15 -2.51 -7.03
C PRO A 244 12.91 -2.29 -8.35
N ASP A 245 12.19 -2.25 -9.48
CA ASP A 245 12.80 -2.00 -10.78
C ASP A 245 13.17 -0.53 -10.98
N GLN A 246 12.35 0.39 -10.48
CA GLN A 246 12.72 1.81 -10.46
C GLN A 246 14.05 2.02 -9.71
N LEU A 247 14.23 1.35 -8.57
CA LEU A 247 15.45 1.44 -7.78
C LEU A 247 16.64 0.77 -8.47
N ARG A 248 16.46 -0.40 -9.10
CA ARG A 248 17.52 -1.05 -9.90
C ARG A 248 18.01 -0.14 -11.04
N TRP A 249 17.08 0.49 -11.76
CA TRP A 249 17.40 1.45 -12.80
C TRP A 249 18.05 2.73 -12.26
N ALA A 250 17.63 3.21 -11.09
CA ALA A 250 18.25 4.35 -10.43
C ALA A 250 19.71 4.07 -10.08
N TYR A 251 20.04 2.88 -9.56
CA TYR A 251 21.43 2.47 -9.38
C TYR A 251 22.21 2.44 -10.70
N PHE A 252 21.62 1.92 -11.77
CA PHE A 252 22.28 1.90 -13.08
C PHE A 252 22.54 3.30 -13.63
N PHE A 253 21.57 4.22 -13.53
CA PHE A 253 21.69 5.61 -13.97
C PHE A 253 22.62 6.46 -13.11
N GLY A 254 22.61 6.26 -11.79
CA GLY A 254 23.56 6.90 -10.87
C GLY A 254 24.98 6.34 -11.00
N GLY A 255 25.11 5.15 -11.59
CA GLY A 255 26.39 4.52 -11.88
C GLY A 255 27.02 3.84 -10.67
N SER A 256 28.22 3.27 -10.88
CA SER A 256 28.84 2.40 -9.88
C SER A 256 29.25 3.07 -8.57
N GLU A 257 29.37 4.39 -8.55
CA GLU A 257 29.70 5.15 -7.33
C GLU A 257 28.57 5.10 -6.30
N MET A 258 27.32 4.87 -6.76
CA MET A 258 26.18 4.67 -5.86
C MET A 258 26.30 3.39 -5.03
N LEU A 259 27.16 2.45 -5.44
CA LEU A 259 27.37 1.16 -4.80
C LEU A 259 28.76 1.09 -4.15
N SER A 260 28.91 1.76 -3.02
CA SER A 260 30.15 1.82 -2.25
C SER A 260 29.89 1.76 -0.74
N ALA A 261 30.96 1.57 0.05
CA ALA A 261 30.86 1.62 1.52
C ALA A 261 30.63 3.05 2.08
N GLU A 262 30.70 4.07 1.23
CA GLU A 262 30.43 5.47 1.60
C GLU A 262 29.00 5.91 1.21
N SER A 263 28.14 4.98 0.74
CA SER A 263 26.77 5.26 0.35
C SER A 263 25.84 5.53 1.54
N ALA A 264 24.61 5.98 1.26
CA ALA A 264 23.49 5.81 2.19
C ALA A 264 22.89 4.40 2.06
N SER A 265 22.08 3.99 3.03
CA SER A 265 21.14 2.88 2.88
C SER A 265 19.85 3.34 2.19
N LEU A 266 19.04 2.37 1.73
CA LEU A 266 17.71 2.66 1.17
C LEU A 266 16.75 3.19 2.24
N ASP A 267 16.85 2.72 3.48
CA ASP A 267 16.06 3.25 4.59
C ASP A 267 16.39 4.73 4.83
N GLU A 268 17.68 5.10 4.80
CA GLU A 268 18.10 6.50 4.94
C GLU A 268 17.64 7.34 3.75
N PHE A 269 17.71 6.81 2.54
CA PHE A 269 17.21 7.48 1.35
C PHE A 269 15.73 7.81 1.47
N TYR A 270 14.89 6.80 1.71
CA TYR A 270 13.45 6.96 1.79
C TYR A 270 13.04 7.92 2.91
N ASN A 271 13.68 7.82 4.08
CA ASN A 271 13.34 8.65 5.24
C ASN A 271 13.82 10.11 5.12
N ARG A 272 14.83 10.38 4.28
CA ARG A 272 15.49 11.71 4.23
C ARG A 272 15.31 12.45 2.92
N THR A 273 14.87 11.78 1.85
CA THR A 273 14.63 12.45 0.57
C THR A 273 13.45 13.41 0.65
N ASP A 274 13.65 14.62 0.14
CA ASP A 274 12.63 15.64 -0.08
C ASP A 274 12.23 15.77 -1.55
N ARG A 275 12.76 14.89 -2.42
CA ARG A 275 12.54 14.92 -3.87
C ARG A 275 11.74 13.76 -4.39
N ILE A 276 11.74 12.63 -3.68
CA ILE A 276 11.03 11.41 -4.07
C ILE A 276 9.97 11.07 -3.03
N ALA A 277 8.83 10.56 -3.46
CA ALA A 277 7.76 10.04 -2.62
C ALA A 277 7.27 8.70 -3.18
N ILE A 278 6.60 7.90 -2.34
CA ILE A 278 5.81 6.76 -2.81
C ILE A 278 4.42 7.30 -3.13
N ASN A 279 4.01 7.17 -4.38
CA ASN A 279 2.66 7.49 -4.82
C ASN A 279 1.83 6.22 -4.92
N PHE A 280 0.55 6.32 -4.56
CA PHE A 280 -0.43 5.26 -4.71
C PHE A 280 -1.31 5.65 -5.89
N GLU A 281 -1.22 4.92 -6.99
CA GLU A 281 -2.10 5.12 -8.15
C GLU A 281 -3.42 4.37 -7.98
N GLU A 282 -4.41 4.66 -8.83
CA GLU A 282 -5.69 3.96 -8.87
C GLU A 282 -5.45 2.43 -8.91
N ALA A 283 -6.12 1.68 -8.03
CA ALA A 283 -6.07 0.20 -7.93
C ALA A 283 -4.83 -0.46 -7.27
N ASN A 284 -4.30 0.11 -6.18
CA ASN A 284 -3.27 -0.48 -5.30
C ASN A 284 -1.83 -0.54 -5.85
N HIS A 285 -1.58 0.01 -7.03
CA HIS A 285 -0.24 0.10 -7.61
C HIS A 285 0.56 1.24 -6.96
N THR A 286 1.80 0.96 -6.58
CA THR A 286 2.69 1.96 -5.96
C THR A 286 3.94 2.18 -6.78
N VAL A 287 4.27 3.45 -6.98
CA VAL A 287 5.45 3.88 -7.72
C VAL A 287 6.21 4.95 -6.94
N LEU A 288 7.51 5.03 -7.16
CA LEU A 288 8.29 6.20 -6.79
C LEU A 288 7.98 7.34 -7.77
N SER A 289 7.58 8.49 -7.23
CA SER A 289 7.29 9.70 -7.98
C SER A 289 8.05 10.89 -7.42
N ARG A 290 8.03 12.02 -8.15
CA ARG A 290 8.58 13.27 -7.64
C ARG A 290 7.72 13.78 -6.49
N LYS A 291 8.37 14.11 -5.39
CA LYS A 291 7.78 14.91 -4.33
C LYS A 291 7.51 16.30 -4.91
N ILE A 292 6.24 16.61 -5.07
CA ILE A 292 5.82 17.88 -5.66
C ILE A 292 6.14 18.98 -4.64
N ALA A 293 7.19 19.77 -4.91
CA ALA A 293 7.45 21.00 -4.17
C ALA A 293 6.32 22.00 -4.46
N PRO A 294 5.78 22.69 -3.45
CA PRO A 294 4.62 23.55 -3.64
C PRO A 294 5.04 24.83 -4.37
N ASP A 295 4.70 24.95 -5.66
CA ASP A 295 4.83 26.22 -6.36
C ASP A 295 3.56 26.58 -7.16
N SER A 296 2.85 27.57 -6.60
CA SER A 296 2.08 28.63 -7.28
C SER A 296 1.01 28.26 -8.32
N THR A 297 -0.06 27.58 -7.87
CA THR A 297 -1.45 28.01 -8.16
C THR A 297 -2.42 27.32 -7.21
N GLU A 298 -2.76 27.99 -6.12
CA GLU A 298 -3.74 27.54 -5.13
C GLU A 298 -5.16 27.45 -5.72
N PRO A 299 -5.91 26.41 -5.37
CA PRO A 299 -7.04 26.53 -4.47
C PRO A 299 -6.52 26.39 -3.02
N GLU A 300 -6.75 27.40 -2.20
CA GLU A 300 -6.29 27.45 -0.80
C GLU A 300 -6.70 26.17 -0.06
N LEU A 301 -5.71 25.42 0.42
CA LEU A 301 -5.85 24.39 1.45
C LEU A 301 -5.09 24.87 2.69
N PRO A 302 -5.67 24.79 3.92
CA PRO A 302 -5.15 25.46 5.09
C PRO A 302 -3.87 24.80 5.65
N GLU A 303 -3.20 25.52 6.54
CA GLU A 303 -1.85 25.27 7.07
C GLU A 303 -1.63 23.96 7.88
N ASN A 304 -2.47 22.92 7.84
CA ASN A 304 -2.26 21.73 8.67
C ASN A 304 -2.52 20.39 7.96
N VAL A 305 -1.60 19.94 7.11
CA VAL A 305 -1.44 18.50 6.81
C VAL A 305 -0.24 17.98 7.59
N GLY A 306 -0.43 17.95 8.92
CA GLY A 306 0.30 17.05 9.78
C GLY A 306 -0.13 15.61 9.50
N ILE A 307 0.69 14.64 9.90
CA ILE A 307 0.18 13.29 10.20
C ILE A 307 -1.10 13.50 10.99
N SER A 308 -2.22 12.97 10.48
CA SER A 308 -3.48 13.24 11.15
C SER A 308 -3.37 12.83 12.61
N LYS A 309 -3.66 13.75 13.53
CA LYS A 309 -3.81 13.42 14.94
C LYS A 309 -5.04 12.55 15.17
N GLY A 310 -5.95 12.52 14.20
CA GLY A 310 -7.17 11.75 14.21
C GLY A 310 -7.01 10.37 13.59
N ARG A 311 -7.99 9.51 13.85
CA ARG A 311 -8.00 8.15 13.31
C ARG A 311 -8.36 8.17 11.83
N THR A 312 -7.51 7.59 10.98
CA THR A 312 -7.74 7.48 9.52
C THR A 312 -7.78 6.04 9.00
N GLY A 313 -7.63 5.05 9.89
CA GLY A 313 -7.50 3.63 9.50
C GLY A 313 -8.77 2.97 8.94
N SER A 314 -9.94 3.59 9.10
CA SER A 314 -11.19 3.18 8.46
C SER A 314 -12.22 4.30 8.50
N LEU A 315 -13.25 4.24 7.63
CA LEU A 315 -14.36 5.19 7.68
C LEU A 315 -15.05 5.19 9.05
N GLN A 316 -15.26 4.02 9.66
CA GLN A 316 -15.84 3.92 11.01
C GLN A 316 -14.98 4.67 12.05
N ALA A 317 -13.66 4.50 12.01
CA ALA A 317 -12.75 5.16 12.93
C ALA A 317 -12.73 6.68 12.74
N MET A 318 -12.84 7.17 11.50
CA MET A 318 -12.98 8.60 11.20
C MET A 318 -14.31 9.15 11.72
N LEU A 319 -15.44 8.48 11.45
CA LEU A 319 -16.78 8.91 11.88
C LEU A 319 -16.86 9.05 13.41
N GLU A 320 -16.31 8.10 14.15
CA GLU A 320 -16.24 8.16 15.62
C GLU A 320 -15.45 9.37 16.12
N ASP A 321 -14.32 9.67 15.48
CA ASP A 321 -13.39 10.74 15.88
C ASP A 321 -13.99 12.13 15.59
N ILE A 322 -14.73 12.23 14.47
CA ILE A 322 -15.47 13.43 14.04
C ILE A 322 -16.74 13.65 14.89
N GLY A 323 -17.16 12.63 15.65
CA GLY A 323 -18.41 12.64 16.41
C GLY A 323 -19.66 12.47 15.54
N CYS A 324 -19.50 11.90 14.35
CA CYS A 324 -20.62 11.50 13.50
C CYS A 324 -21.30 10.25 14.09
N THR A 325 -22.61 10.29 14.22
CA THR A 325 -23.41 9.18 14.76
C THR A 325 -23.79 8.15 13.71
N LEU A 326 -23.61 8.47 12.43
CA LEU A 326 -23.86 7.55 11.33
C LEU A 326 -22.78 6.48 11.24
N LYS A 327 -23.19 5.30 10.80
CA LYS A 327 -22.29 4.18 10.49
C LYS A 327 -22.02 4.08 8.98
N PRO A 328 -20.92 3.44 8.55
CA PRO A 328 -20.60 3.22 7.14
C PRO A 328 -21.75 2.59 6.34
N ALA A 329 -22.45 1.62 6.93
CA ALA A 329 -23.60 0.98 6.30
C ALA A 329 -24.76 1.94 6.01
N GLU A 330 -24.98 2.91 6.89
CA GLU A 330 -26.02 3.94 6.75
C GLU A 330 -25.63 4.94 5.65
N ILE A 331 -24.36 5.34 5.60
CA ILE A 331 -23.81 6.24 4.57
C ILE A 331 -23.90 5.59 3.19
N GLU A 332 -23.44 4.34 3.05
CA GLU A 332 -23.54 3.61 1.79
C GLU A 332 -25.01 3.39 1.38
N ALA A 333 -25.89 3.09 2.34
CA ALA A 333 -27.30 2.93 2.07
C ALA A 333 -27.92 4.21 1.48
N TRP A 334 -27.53 5.39 1.99
CA TRP A 334 -27.90 6.67 1.40
C TRP A 334 -27.39 6.81 -0.03
N MET A 335 -26.12 6.51 -0.30
CA MET A 335 -25.55 6.57 -1.67
C MET A 335 -26.31 5.66 -2.65
N ARG A 336 -26.64 4.43 -2.22
CA ARG A 336 -27.43 3.48 -3.02
C ARG A 336 -28.86 3.97 -3.27
N MET A 337 -29.50 4.63 -2.29
CA MET A 337 -30.82 5.23 -2.50
C MET A 337 -30.78 6.41 -3.49
N GLN A 338 -29.71 7.19 -3.50
CA GLN A 338 -29.50 8.24 -4.52
C GLN A 338 -29.39 7.62 -5.92
N CYS A 339 -28.61 6.54 -6.06
CA CYS A 339 -28.52 5.78 -7.31
C CYS A 339 -29.89 5.18 -7.74
N PHE A 340 -30.64 4.58 -6.81
CA PHE A 340 -31.98 4.04 -7.07
C PHE A 340 -32.95 5.10 -7.62
N ASN A 341 -32.94 6.28 -6.98
CA ASN A 341 -33.78 7.42 -7.33
C ASN A 341 -33.28 8.20 -8.56
N ARG A 342 -32.11 7.82 -9.12
CA ARG A 342 -31.42 8.51 -10.23
C ARG A 342 -31.10 9.96 -9.91
N ASN A 343 -30.77 10.23 -8.65
CA ASN A 343 -30.33 11.53 -8.19
C ASN A 343 -28.83 11.45 -7.94
N TYR A 344 -28.01 11.98 -8.86
CA TYR A 344 -26.55 11.89 -8.80
C TYR A 344 -25.93 13.20 -8.30
N ASP A 345 -26.53 13.78 -7.26
CA ASP A 345 -26.08 15.02 -6.65
C ASP A 345 -25.29 14.70 -5.37
N PHE A 346 -23.96 14.68 -5.51
CA PHE A 346 -23.04 14.40 -4.40
C PHE A 346 -23.16 15.44 -3.29
N GLU A 347 -23.29 16.73 -3.63
CA GLU A 347 -23.38 17.82 -2.65
C GLU A 347 -24.69 17.70 -1.84
N ALA A 348 -25.79 17.36 -2.49
CA ALA A 348 -27.07 17.12 -1.81
C ALA A 348 -27.03 15.87 -0.91
N PHE A 349 -26.34 14.80 -1.33
CA PHE A 349 -26.09 13.63 -0.50
C PHE A 349 -25.25 13.99 0.73
N PHE A 350 -24.10 14.63 0.51
CA PHE A 350 -23.15 14.98 1.54
C PHE A 350 -23.78 15.87 2.61
N ARG A 351 -24.48 16.93 2.18
CA ARG A 351 -25.22 17.83 3.08
C ARG A 351 -26.30 17.10 3.89
N ARG A 352 -26.91 16.07 3.33
CA ARG A 352 -27.94 15.31 4.04
C ARG A 352 -27.35 14.39 5.12
N CYS A 353 -26.24 13.72 4.83
CA CYS A 353 -25.61 12.82 5.80
C CYS A 353 -24.83 13.55 6.90
N PHE A 354 -24.21 14.68 6.56
CA PHE A 354 -23.26 15.35 7.44
C PHE A 354 -23.70 16.76 7.87
N GLY A 355 -24.86 17.22 7.39
CA GLY A 355 -25.41 18.53 7.69
C GLY A 355 -24.73 19.68 6.94
N SER A 356 -25.04 20.91 7.36
CA SER A 356 -24.35 22.14 6.91
C SER A 356 -23.30 22.64 7.90
N GLU A 357 -23.14 21.97 9.04
CA GLU A 357 -22.10 22.27 10.01
C GLU A 357 -20.80 21.58 9.61
N GLN A 358 -19.66 22.22 9.86
CA GLN A 358 -18.36 21.63 9.62
C GLN A 358 -18.19 20.41 10.54
N LEU A 359 -17.99 19.24 9.94
CA LEU A 359 -17.56 18.04 10.64
C LEU A 359 -16.29 18.35 11.44
N ASN A 360 -16.22 17.89 12.69
CA ASN A 360 -15.12 18.19 13.60
C ASN A 360 -13.91 17.27 13.33
N PHE A 361 -13.26 17.45 12.19
CA PHE A 361 -12.02 16.75 11.88
C PHE A 361 -10.89 17.15 12.83
N ALA A 362 -10.00 16.21 13.15
CA ALA A 362 -8.81 16.45 13.97
C ALA A 362 -7.82 17.42 13.29
N ASP A 363 -7.76 17.36 11.96
CA ASP A 363 -6.99 18.22 11.07
C ASP A 363 -7.43 18.04 9.62
N ASP A 364 -6.92 18.91 8.74
CA ASP A 364 -7.23 18.93 7.31
C ASP A 364 -6.83 17.61 6.61
N ALA A 365 -5.90 16.86 7.20
CA ALA A 365 -5.49 15.54 6.70
C ALA A 365 -6.58 14.47 6.94
N GLN A 366 -7.21 14.45 8.11
CA GLN A 366 -8.35 13.57 8.37
C GLN A 366 -9.54 13.91 7.46
N GLU A 367 -9.79 15.20 7.25
CA GLU A 367 -10.83 15.69 6.35
C GLU A 367 -10.59 15.20 4.93
N ALA A 368 -9.38 15.33 4.40
CA ALA A 368 -9.04 14.86 3.06
C ALA A 368 -9.22 13.34 2.89
N VAL A 369 -8.73 12.53 3.84
CA VAL A 369 -8.89 11.06 3.79
C VAL A 369 -10.37 10.67 3.86
N PHE A 370 -11.15 11.35 4.72
CA PHE A 370 -12.58 11.14 4.82
C PHE A 370 -13.31 11.48 3.52
N MET A 371 -13.02 12.65 2.95
CA MET A 371 -13.63 13.10 1.70
C MET A 371 -13.31 12.15 0.55
N ASN A 372 -12.05 11.73 0.40
CA ASN A 372 -11.64 10.76 -0.62
C ASN A 372 -12.40 9.45 -0.48
N TYR A 373 -12.53 8.90 0.73
CA TYR A 373 -13.29 7.67 0.95
C TYR A 373 -14.76 7.81 0.48
N ILE A 374 -15.39 8.93 0.82
CA ILE A 374 -16.79 9.20 0.49
C ILE A 374 -16.99 9.43 -1.01
N GLU A 375 -16.06 10.14 -1.66
CA GLU A 375 -16.07 10.41 -3.10
C GLU A 375 -15.80 9.14 -3.92
N GLU A 376 -14.75 8.37 -3.60
CA GLU A 376 -14.44 7.10 -4.28
C GLU A 376 -15.60 6.12 -4.18
N ARG A 377 -16.22 6.00 -3.00
CA ARG A 377 -17.38 5.12 -2.81
C ARG A 377 -18.58 5.59 -3.63
N TRP A 378 -18.81 6.90 -3.68
CA TRP A 378 -19.87 7.49 -4.50
C TRP A 378 -19.66 7.23 -6.00
N GLU A 379 -18.46 7.47 -6.52
CA GLU A 379 -18.11 7.23 -7.92
C GLU A 379 -18.25 5.75 -8.29
N PHE A 380 -17.75 4.86 -7.43
CA PHE A 380 -17.90 3.41 -7.62
C PHE A 380 -19.37 2.99 -7.70
N LEU A 381 -20.20 3.43 -6.75
CA LEU A 381 -21.61 3.06 -6.72
C LEU A 381 -22.37 3.64 -7.91
N THR A 382 -22.18 4.92 -8.24
CA THR A 382 -22.86 5.53 -9.39
C THR A 382 -22.49 4.88 -10.73
N ALA A 383 -21.27 4.36 -10.87
CA ALA A 383 -20.83 3.63 -12.06
C ALA A 383 -21.34 2.19 -12.14
N ASN A 384 -21.43 1.48 -11.01
CA ASN A 384 -21.65 0.02 -10.98
C ASN A 384 -23.05 -0.42 -10.49
N TYR A 385 -23.89 0.52 -10.05
CA TYR A 385 -25.17 0.19 -9.41
C TYR A 385 -26.22 -0.41 -10.37
N ASN A 386 -26.75 -1.59 -9.99
CA ASN A 386 -27.81 -2.28 -10.72
C ASN A 386 -29.19 -2.07 -10.08
N ARG A 387 -29.96 -1.14 -10.64
CA ARG A 387 -31.31 -0.81 -10.15
C ARG A 387 -32.29 -1.99 -10.19
N GLU A 388 -32.23 -2.84 -11.21
CA GLU A 388 -33.20 -3.94 -11.38
C GLU A 388 -33.05 -4.99 -10.28
N GLN A 389 -31.81 -5.28 -9.91
CA GLN A 389 -31.49 -6.22 -8.83
C GLN A 389 -31.81 -5.63 -7.45
N ASP A 390 -31.80 -4.31 -7.32
CA ASP A 390 -32.01 -3.62 -6.04
C ASP A 390 -33.49 -3.30 -5.72
N VAL A 391 -34.41 -3.48 -6.67
CA VAL A 391 -35.86 -3.21 -6.48
C VAL A 391 -36.43 -3.84 -5.19
N PRO A 392 -36.16 -5.13 -4.85
CA PRO A 392 -36.70 -5.74 -3.64
C PRO A 392 -36.10 -5.18 -2.34
N LYS A 393 -34.94 -4.54 -2.40
CA LYS A 393 -34.20 -4.04 -1.24
C LYS A 393 -34.46 -2.56 -0.97
N ALA A 394 -34.68 -1.78 -2.03
CA ALA A 394 -34.75 -0.33 -1.96
C ALA A 394 -35.85 0.20 -1.02
N GLY A 395 -37.03 -0.44 -1.00
CA GLY A 395 -38.13 -0.03 -0.09
C GLY A 395 -37.77 -0.22 1.39
N ILE A 396 -37.19 -1.37 1.72
CA ILE A 396 -36.75 -1.71 3.07
C ILE A 396 -35.59 -0.79 3.49
N ARG A 397 -34.61 -0.58 2.60
CA ARG A 397 -33.50 0.35 2.84
C ARG A 397 -34.00 1.75 3.13
N ALA A 398 -34.94 2.26 2.34
CA ALA A 398 -35.55 3.57 2.56
C ALA A 398 -36.25 3.64 3.93
N ARG A 399 -37.00 2.61 4.31
CA ARG A 399 -37.68 2.56 5.61
C ARG A 399 -36.69 2.59 6.78
N ILE A 400 -35.59 1.83 6.70
CA ILE A 400 -34.55 1.84 7.74
C ILE A 400 -33.88 3.21 7.84
N LEU A 401 -33.56 3.84 6.70
CA LEU A 401 -32.95 5.17 6.67
C LEU A 401 -33.86 6.25 7.29
N GLU A 402 -35.18 6.18 7.08
CA GLU A 402 -36.15 7.04 7.78
C GLU A 402 -36.06 6.89 9.31
N LEU A 403 -35.99 5.64 9.81
CA LEU A 403 -35.88 5.38 11.25
C LEU A 403 -34.55 5.86 11.83
N THR A 404 -33.47 5.78 11.06
CA THR A 404 -32.16 6.34 11.45
C THR A 404 -32.22 7.87 11.48
N GLU A 405 -32.85 8.52 10.51
CA GLU A 405 -33.02 9.98 10.46
C GLU A 405 -33.86 10.47 11.66
N GLU A 406 -35.01 9.86 11.93
CA GLU A 406 -35.86 10.17 13.10
C GLU A 406 -35.10 10.04 14.44
N ARG A 407 -34.26 9.01 14.58
CA ARG A 407 -33.46 8.79 15.79
C ARG A 407 -32.35 9.83 15.94
N SER A 408 -31.67 10.17 14.84
CA SER A 408 -30.61 11.18 14.83
C SER A 408 -31.17 12.56 15.18
N ASP A 409 -32.29 12.96 14.58
CA ASP A 409 -33.00 14.20 14.90
C ASP A 409 -33.35 14.27 16.39
N TRP A 410 -33.90 13.18 16.94
CA TRP A 410 -34.23 13.10 18.36
C TRP A 410 -32.99 13.18 19.28
N LEU A 411 -31.87 12.55 18.92
CA LEU A 411 -30.61 12.66 19.69
C LEU A 411 -30.05 14.08 19.66
N GLU A 412 -30.19 14.79 18.54
CA GLU A 412 -29.80 16.19 18.42
C GLU A 412 -30.68 17.10 19.29
N GLU A 413 -32.00 16.89 19.27
CA GLU A 413 -32.94 17.56 20.18
C GLU A 413 -32.55 17.31 21.65
N LEU A 414 -32.24 16.06 22.03
CA LEU A 414 -31.78 15.73 23.38
C LEU A 414 -30.49 16.47 23.76
N ARG A 415 -29.51 16.55 22.86
CA ARG A 415 -28.24 17.25 23.08
C ARG A 415 -28.47 18.74 23.36
N SER A 416 -29.50 19.33 22.75
CA SER A 416 -29.84 20.75 22.94
C SER A 416 -30.42 21.09 24.33
N LEU A 417 -30.88 20.08 25.09
CA LEU A 417 -31.58 20.27 26.36
C LEU A 417 -30.65 20.38 27.59
N ASP A 418 -29.33 20.27 27.43
CA ASP A 418 -28.31 20.32 28.50
C ASP A 418 -28.64 19.40 29.71
N ILE A 419 -29.16 18.21 29.41
CA ILE A 419 -29.55 17.21 30.41
C ILE A 419 -28.34 16.34 30.75
N ASP A 420 -28.17 16.04 32.04
CA ASP A 420 -27.21 15.02 32.48
C ASP A 420 -27.66 13.63 31.98
N LEU A 421 -26.97 13.12 30.96
CA LEU A 421 -27.26 11.85 30.31
C LEU A 421 -27.23 10.67 31.28
N SER A 422 -26.51 10.77 32.40
CA SER A 422 -26.46 9.71 33.43
C SER A 422 -27.79 9.54 34.19
N LEU A 423 -28.68 10.52 34.08
CA LEU A 423 -30.01 10.49 34.70
C LEU A 423 -31.07 9.88 33.77
N LEU A 424 -30.75 9.66 32.49
CA LEU A 424 -31.68 9.06 31.55
C LEU A 424 -31.96 7.59 31.92
N PRO A 425 -33.15 7.06 31.60
CA PRO A 425 -33.47 5.66 31.86
C PRO A 425 -32.57 4.71 31.06
N GLN A 426 -31.50 4.20 31.69
CA GLN A 426 -30.47 3.39 31.03
C GLN A 426 -31.05 2.20 30.25
N GLU A 427 -32.02 1.48 30.82
CA GLU A 427 -32.69 0.35 30.15
C GLU A 427 -33.35 0.75 28.81
N LYS A 428 -33.82 1.99 28.68
CA LYS A 428 -34.45 2.50 27.46
C LYS A 428 -33.42 2.99 26.45
N MET A 429 -32.32 3.58 26.92
CA MET A 429 -31.17 3.94 26.10
C MET A 429 -30.50 2.70 25.50
N ASP A 430 -30.31 1.64 26.30
CA ASP A 430 -29.73 0.37 25.85
C ASP A 430 -30.60 -0.26 24.75
N LYS A 431 -31.93 -0.28 24.92
CA LYS A 431 -32.86 -0.78 23.90
C LYS A 431 -32.83 0.03 22.60
N LEU A 432 -32.64 1.34 22.68
CA LEU A 432 -32.47 2.17 21.48
C LEU A 432 -31.15 1.88 20.75
N ALA A 433 -30.06 1.64 21.50
CA ALA A 433 -28.80 1.21 20.93
C ALA A 433 -28.91 -0.17 20.26
N GLU A 434 -29.59 -1.13 20.89
CA GLU A 434 -29.88 -2.45 20.31
C GLU A 434 -30.66 -2.32 18.99
N THR A 435 -31.71 -1.49 18.93
CA THR A 435 -32.45 -1.26 17.69
C THR A 435 -31.58 -0.60 16.62
N ALA A 436 -30.70 0.32 16.98
CA ALA A 436 -29.78 0.96 16.04
C ALA A 436 -28.73 -0.01 15.48
N ILE A 437 -28.21 -0.92 16.30
CA ILE A 437 -27.30 -2.00 15.86
C ILE A 437 -28.03 -2.90 14.87
N TYR A 438 -29.22 -3.39 15.23
CA TYR A 438 -30.00 -4.26 14.36
C TYR A 438 -30.31 -3.62 13.00
N LEU A 439 -30.76 -2.36 12.99
CA LEU A 439 -31.05 -1.63 11.75
C LEU A 439 -29.79 -1.45 10.89
N SER A 440 -28.63 -1.18 11.48
CA SER A 440 -27.35 -1.08 10.77
C SER A 440 -26.92 -2.41 10.15
N GLU A 441 -27.02 -3.53 10.89
CA GLU A 441 -26.70 -4.86 10.38
C GLU A 441 -27.61 -5.25 9.21
N MET A 442 -28.89 -4.87 9.28
CA MET A 442 -29.82 -5.07 8.15
C MET A 442 -29.42 -4.24 6.93
N LEU A 443 -28.91 -3.02 7.11
CA LEU A 443 -28.39 -2.22 5.99
C LEU A 443 -27.15 -2.84 5.35
N GLU A 444 -26.23 -3.42 6.14
CA GLU A 444 -25.07 -4.15 5.59
C GLU A 444 -25.51 -5.30 4.68
N LEU A 445 -26.49 -6.09 5.14
CA LEU A 445 -27.09 -7.17 4.36
C LEU A 445 -27.75 -6.64 3.07
N LEU A 446 -28.50 -5.54 3.16
CA LEU A 446 -29.19 -4.93 2.01
C LEU A 446 -28.23 -4.23 1.04
N ASN A 447 -27.06 -3.78 1.50
CA ASN A 447 -26.06 -3.12 0.67
C ASN A 447 -25.19 -4.12 -0.09
N SER A 448 -25.07 -5.38 0.37
CA SER A 448 -24.33 -6.42 -0.34
C SER A 448 -24.95 -6.73 -1.71
N ASP A 449 -24.13 -6.64 -2.76
CA ASP A 449 -24.53 -7.01 -4.13
C ASP A 449 -24.64 -8.54 -4.30
N GLU A 450 -23.99 -9.32 -3.42
CA GLU A 450 -24.05 -10.79 -3.43
C GLU A 450 -25.33 -11.34 -2.81
N HIS A 451 -25.98 -10.56 -1.94
CA HIS A 451 -27.24 -10.95 -1.32
C HIS A 451 -28.41 -10.71 -2.28
N SER A 452 -29.20 -11.74 -2.60
CA SER A 452 -30.45 -11.58 -3.37
C SER A 452 -31.66 -11.81 -2.47
N LEU A 453 -32.58 -10.85 -2.45
CA LEU A 453 -33.79 -10.90 -1.63
C LEU A 453 -34.99 -11.30 -2.50
N GLN A 454 -35.66 -12.38 -2.12
CA GLN A 454 -36.92 -12.79 -2.75
C GLN A 454 -38.09 -11.96 -2.18
N LEU A 455 -39.13 -11.72 -2.98
CA LEU A 455 -40.26 -10.87 -2.58
C LEU A 455 -40.95 -11.35 -1.29
N ASP A 456 -41.17 -12.66 -1.13
CA ASP A 456 -41.81 -13.23 0.06
C ASP A 456 -40.95 -13.08 1.34
N ASP A 457 -39.64 -12.90 1.19
CA ASP A 457 -38.72 -12.65 2.30
C ASP A 457 -38.55 -11.14 2.56
N ALA A 458 -38.75 -10.31 1.53
CA ALA A 458 -38.83 -8.86 1.65
C ALA A 458 -40.02 -8.44 2.54
N ASP A 459 -41.21 -9.01 2.33
CA ASP A 459 -42.40 -8.71 3.13
C ASP A 459 -42.22 -9.06 4.63
N LYS A 460 -41.51 -10.16 4.92
CA LYS A 460 -41.21 -10.56 6.31
C LYS A 460 -40.19 -9.62 6.95
N LEU A 461 -39.18 -9.20 6.18
CA LEU A 461 -38.17 -8.28 6.66
C LEU A 461 -38.81 -6.91 6.91
N GLU A 462 -39.67 -6.43 6.02
CA GLU A 462 -40.45 -5.20 6.21
C GLU A 462 -41.29 -5.24 7.49
N ALA A 463 -42.02 -6.33 7.74
CA ALA A 463 -42.76 -6.50 8.99
C ALA A 463 -41.86 -6.48 10.24
N ALA A 464 -40.67 -7.07 10.17
CA ALA A 464 -39.70 -7.04 11.27
C ALA A 464 -39.12 -5.63 11.49
N ILE A 465 -38.91 -4.85 10.42
CA ILE A 465 -38.50 -3.44 10.53
C ILE A 465 -39.61 -2.60 11.17
N ASP A 466 -40.88 -2.86 10.86
CA ASP A 466 -42.01 -2.16 11.50
C ASP A 466 -42.10 -2.48 13.00
N ASP A 467 -41.88 -3.72 13.41
CA ASP A 467 -41.81 -4.08 14.85
C ASP A 467 -40.68 -3.32 15.57
N VAL A 468 -39.53 -3.13 14.90
CA VAL A 468 -38.40 -2.36 15.43
C VAL A 468 -38.71 -0.87 15.46
N ALA A 469 -39.41 -0.33 14.46
CA ALA A 469 -39.88 1.05 14.42
C ALA A 469 -40.79 1.36 15.62
N ASP A 470 -41.76 0.48 15.89
CA ASP A 470 -42.67 0.61 17.03
C ASP A 470 -41.91 0.59 18.36
N LEU A 471 -40.89 -0.28 18.50
CA LEU A 471 -40.06 -0.34 19.69
C LEU A 471 -39.22 0.93 19.88
N GLN A 472 -38.62 1.45 18.81
CA GLN A 472 -37.85 2.70 18.83
C GLN A 472 -38.76 3.86 19.29
N LEU A 473 -39.93 4.02 18.66
CA LEU A 473 -40.88 5.07 18.98
C LEU A 473 -41.34 5.00 20.45
N GLN A 474 -41.67 3.81 20.95
CA GLN A 474 -42.08 3.63 22.36
C GLN A 474 -40.98 4.03 23.35
N ASN A 475 -39.72 3.72 23.06
CA ASN A 475 -38.60 4.09 23.92
C ASN A 475 -38.31 5.60 23.87
N ILE A 476 -38.33 6.21 22.69
CA ILE A 476 -38.20 7.67 22.51
C ILE A 476 -39.30 8.40 23.28
N GLU A 477 -40.57 8.02 23.11
CA GLU A 477 -41.68 8.63 23.84
C GLU A 477 -41.55 8.51 25.36
N TYR A 478 -41.06 7.36 25.84
CA TYR A 478 -40.85 7.14 27.26
C TYR A 478 -39.80 8.11 27.81
N ILE A 479 -38.68 8.26 27.11
CA ILE A 479 -37.59 9.14 27.51
C ILE A 479 -38.07 10.60 27.46
N ASN A 480 -38.80 11.01 26.42
CA ASN A 480 -39.38 12.35 26.33
C ASN A 480 -40.33 12.65 27.50
N LYS A 481 -41.16 11.67 27.92
CA LYS A 481 -42.02 11.80 29.11
C LYS A 481 -41.22 11.84 30.42
N PHE A 482 -40.06 11.20 30.47
CA PHE A 482 -39.18 11.22 31.64
C PHE A 482 -38.50 12.58 31.79
N ILE A 483 -38.02 13.16 30.69
CA ILE A 483 -37.34 14.46 30.65
C ILE A 483 -38.30 15.61 31.01
N ASN A 484 -39.56 15.52 30.59
CA ASN A 484 -40.58 16.54 30.86
C ASN A 484 -41.21 16.46 32.27
N LYS A 485 -40.74 15.57 33.15
CA LYS A 485 -41.20 15.42 34.54
C LYS A 485 -40.18 16.02 35.50
#